data_AF-A0A2G6VSM5-F1
#
_entry.id   AF-A0A2G6VSM5-F1
#
_cell.length_a   1.000
_cell.length_b   1.000
_cell.length_c   1.000
_cell.angle_alpha   90.00
_cell.angle_beta   90.00
_cell.angle_gamma   90.00
#
_symmetry.space_group_name_H-M   'P 1'
#
loop_
_entity.id
_entity.type
_entity.pdbx_description
1 polymer ?
#
loop_
_entity_poly.entity_id
_entity_poly.type
_entity_poly.pdbx_seq_one_letter_code
_entity_poly.pdbx_strand_id
1 'polypeptide(L)'
;MKLPKELLNGGIIFIGIGAYFLLMNALGYADLFYLRLLNVFFVFYGVNRTIEMNINEGKKNFVDNAVSAMITSLIGVFLSIIGLVTYSYMNGGDAYVKSLPMTFLFGGNPSVNTYSICLLFEGIASSVIVTMLLMLYWNNRHITD
;
A
#
# COMPACT_ATOMS: atom_id res chain seq x y z
N MET A 1 25.94 6.30 -0.67
CA MET A 1 24.98 5.97 -1.75
C MET A 1 23.62 6.51 -1.34
N LYS A 2 22.99 7.39 -2.15
CA LYS A 2 21.66 7.90 -1.83
C LYS A 2 20.65 6.78 -2.08
N LEU A 3 19.91 6.36 -1.05
CA LEU A 3 18.84 5.38 -1.21
C LEU A 3 17.87 5.85 -2.30
N PRO A 4 17.39 4.96 -3.19
CA PRO A 4 16.37 5.32 -4.15
C PRO A 4 15.13 5.82 -3.38
N LYS A 5 14.66 7.01 -3.73
CA LYS A 5 13.50 7.68 -3.13
C LYS A 5 12.25 6.80 -3.15
N GLU A 6 12.14 5.93 -4.15
CA GLU A 6 11.11 4.92 -4.28
C GLU A 6 11.12 3.94 -3.11
N LEU A 7 12.31 3.53 -2.64
CA LEU A 7 12.44 2.64 -1.50
C LEU A 7 12.18 3.38 -0.18
N LEU A 8 12.57 4.65 -0.09
CA LEU A 8 12.33 5.46 1.11
C LEU A 8 10.83 5.74 1.29
N ASN A 9 10.15 6.15 0.23
CA ASN A 9 8.70 6.39 0.24
C ASN A 9 7.92 5.08 0.36
N GLY A 10 8.38 3.98 -0.27
CA GLY A 10 7.81 2.64 -0.07
C GLY A 10 7.95 2.17 1.37
N GLY A 11 9.08 2.46 2.03
CA GLY A 11 9.30 2.21 3.44
C GLY A 11 8.35 3.01 4.35
N ILE A 12 8.05 4.26 4.00
CA ILE A 12 7.06 5.07 4.73
C ILE A 12 5.67 4.45 4.64
N ILE A 13 5.27 3.97 3.45
CA ILE A 13 4.00 3.24 3.27
C ILE A 13 3.98 2.00 4.18
N PHE A 14 5.05 1.20 4.14
CA PHE A 14 5.18 0.00 4.97
C PHE A 14 5.07 0.31 6.48
N ILE A 15 5.81 1.31 6.96
CA ILE A 15 5.78 1.70 8.37
C ILE A 15 4.39 2.24 8.74
N GLY A 16 3.77 3.05 7.88
CA GLY A 16 2.43 3.58 8.09
C GLY A 16 1.38 2.48 8.21
N ILE A 17 1.33 1.58 7.23
CA ILE A 17 0.39 0.45 7.21
C ILE A 17 0.68 -0.51 8.39
N GLY A 18 1.95 -0.85 8.63
CA GLY A 18 2.34 -1.77 9.69
C GLY A 18 2.05 -1.23 11.09
N ALA A 19 2.40 0.03 11.37
CA ALA A 19 2.12 0.65 12.67
C ALA A 19 0.61 0.79 12.89
N TYR A 20 -0.14 1.20 11.86
CA TYR A 20 -1.58 1.28 11.90
C TYR A 20 -2.24 -0.09 12.15
N PHE A 21 -1.77 -1.12 11.46
CA PHE A 21 -2.24 -2.50 11.63
C PHE A 21 -2.01 -3.00 13.07
N LEU A 22 -0.80 -2.79 13.61
CA LEU A 22 -0.48 -3.18 14.99
C LEU A 22 -1.36 -2.43 16.01
N LEU A 23 -1.60 -1.14 15.78
CA LEU A 23 -2.46 -0.33 16.65
C LEU A 23 -3.91 -0.83 16.60
N MET A 24 -4.44 -1.10 15.41
CA MET A 24 -5.79 -1.65 15.24
C MET A 24 -5.92 -3.05 15.85
N ASN A 25 -4.88 -3.88 15.74
CA ASN A 25 -4.85 -5.19 16.37
C ASN A 25 -4.84 -5.09 17.90
N ALA A 26 -4.05 -4.17 18.48
CA ALA A 26 -4.00 -3.95 19.92
C ALA A 26 -5.32 -3.40 20.48
N LEU A 27 -6.04 -2.58 19.70
CA LEU A 27 -7.36 -2.08 20.08
C LEU A 27 -8.51 -3.08 19.83
N GLY A 28 -8.25 -4.22 19.19
CA GLY A 28 -9.27 -5.22 18.84
C GLY A 28 -10.17 -4.82 17.66
N TYR A 29 -9.79 -3.79 16.90
CA TYR A 29 -10.53 -3.30 15.73
C TYR A 29 -10.04 -3.93 14.42
N ALA A 30 -9.14 -4.92 14.48
CA ALA A 30 -8.58 -5.56 13.29
C ALA A 30 -9.63 -6.21 12.38
N ASP A 31 -10.76 -6.70 12.94
CA ASP A 31 -11.85 -7.38 12.22
C ASP A 31 -12.68 -6.45 11.29
N LEU A 32 -12.52 -5.14 11.44
CA LEU A 32 -13.36 -4.18 10.74
C LEU A 32 -12.82 -3.88 9.34
N PHE A 33 -13.54 -4.36 8.33
CA PHE A 33 -13.17 -4.21 6.91
C PHE A 33 -12.94 -2.75 6.48
N TYR A 34 -13.72 -1.78 6.97
CA TYR A 34 -13.60 -0.37 6.56
C TYR A 34 -12.28 0.26 6.98
N LEU A 35 -11.64 -0.22 8.05
CA LEU A 35 -10.33 0.25 8.49
C LEU A 35 -9.23 -0.15 7.48
N ARG A 36 -9.46 -1.15 6.61
CA ARG A 36 -8.54 -1.42 5.48
C ARG A 36 -8.60 -0.36 4.40
N LEU A 37 -9.72 0.34 4.21
CA LEU A 37 -9.77 1.43 3.23
C LEU A 37 -8.80 2.55 3.60
N LEU A 38 -8.48 2.72 4.89
CA LEU A 38 -7.46 3.66 5.34
C LEU A 38 -6.06 3.29 4.85
N ASN A 39 -5.76 2.02 4.55
CA ASN A 39 -4.49 1.61 3.93
C ASN A 39 -4.26 2.30 2.58
N VAL A 40 -5.33 2.54 1.81
CA VAL A 40 -5.24 3.24 0.51
C VAL A 40 -4.77 4.68 0.69
N PHE A 41 -5.12 5.35 1.80
CA PHE A 41 -4.65 6.71 2.09
C PHE A 41 -3.15 6.75 2.36
N PHE A 42 -2.59 5.74 3.05
CA PHE A 42 -1.14 5.66 3.25
C PHE A 42 -0.41 5.45 1.92
N VAL A 43 -0.94 4.60 1.04
CA VAL A 43 -0.40 4.42 -0.32
C VAL A 43 -0.50 5.72 -1.11
N PHE A 44 -1.64 6.41 -1.08
CA PHE A 44 -1.86 7.70 -1.74
C PHE A 44 -0.86 8.75 -1.27
N TYR A 45 -0.63 8.85 0.04
CA TYR A 45 0.35 9.76 0.62
C TYR A 45 1.77 9.46 0.14
N GLY A 46 2.19 8.19 0.17
CA GLY A 46 3.53 7.80 -0.28
C GLY A 46 3.73 8.01 -1.79
N VAL A 47 2.72 7.72 -2.60
CA VAL A 47 2.75 7.95 -4.05
C VAL A 47 2.80 9.44 -4.39
N ASN A 48 1.93 10.24 -3.78
CA ASN A 48 1.90 11.68 -4.02
C ASN A 48 3.24 12.32 -3.64
N ARG A 49 3.85 11.89 -2.53
CA ARG A 49 5.18 12.34 -2.12
C ARG A 49 6.27 11.95 -3.11
N THR A 50 6.23 10.74 -3.69
CA THR A 50 7.17 10.36 -4.76
C THR A 50 7.04 11.25 -5.99
N ILE A 51 5.81 11.56 -6.41
CA ILE A 51 5.54 12.42 -7.56
C ILE A 51 6.06 13.85 -7.29
N GLU A 52 5.77 14.41 -6.13
CA GLU A 52 6.23 15.75 -5.72
C GLU A 52 7.76 15.85 -5.70
N MET A 53 8.45 14.83 -5.16
CA MET A 53 9.92 14.76 -5.17
C MET A 53 10.49 14.66 -6.58
N ASN A 54 9.86 13.89 -7.48
CA ASN A 54 10.29 13.83 -8.87
C ASN A 54 10.14 15.17 -9.60
N ILE A 55 9.03 15.88 -9.37
CA ILE A 55 8.77 17.19 -9.95
C ILE A 55 9.79 18.21 -9.45
N ASN A 56 10.11 18.20 -8.15
CA ASN A 56 11.09 19.13 -7.56
C ASN A 56 12.53 18.87 -8.07
N GLU A 57 12.85 17.64 -8.48
CA GLU A 57 14.10 17.29 -9.16
C GLU A 57 14.11 17.62 -10.66
N GLY A 58 13.04 18.23 -11.19
CA GLY A 58 12.95 18.63 -12.60
C GLY A 58 12.56 17.50 -13.56
N LYS A 59 12.23 16.29 -13.06
CA LYS A 59 11.75 15.18 -13.88
C LYS A 59 10.27 15.38 -14.19
N LYS A 60 9.98 16.08 -15.29
CA LYS A 60 8.61 16.37 -15.76
C LYS A 60 8.00 15.29 -16.66
N ASN A 61 8.74 14.23 -16.96
CA ASN A 61 8.25 13.13 -17.79
C ASN A 61 7.12 12.39 -17.07
N PHE A 62 5.92 12.46 -17.65
CA PHE A 62 4.71 11.84 -17.13
C PHE A 62 4.90 10.33 -16.89
N VAL A 63 5.44 9.63 -17.88
CA VAL A 63 5.63 8.17 -17.80
C VAL A 63 6.66 7.79 -16.73
N ASP A 64 7.78 8.51 -16.64
CA ASP A 64 8.81 8.24 -15.64
C ASP A 64 8.28 8.45 -14.21
N ASN A 65 7.44 9.47 -14.00
CA ASN A 65 6.82 9.73 -12.71
C ASN A 65 5.78 8.67 -12.35
N ALA A 66 4.96 8.23 -13.32
CA ALA A 66 4.01 7.15 -13.13
C ALA A 66 4.73 5.84 -12.76
N VAL A 67 5.83 5.51 -13.43
CA VAL A 67 6.61 4.30 -13.17
C VAL A 67 7.26 4.36 -11.79
N SER A 68 7.91 5.47 -11.41
CA SER A 68 8.49 5.64 -10.06
C SER A 68 7.42 5.56 -8.95
N ALA A 69 6.27 6.20 -9.16
CA ALA A 69 5.12 6.14 -8.25
C ALA A 69 4.61 4.71 -8.07
N MET A 70 4.42 3.99 -9.19
CA MET A 70 3.96 2.61 -9.19
C MET A 70 4.96 1.70 -8.46
N ILE A 71 6.26 1.81 -8.76
CA ILE A 71 7.31 1.04 -8.08
C ILE A 71 7.31 1.30 -6.56
N THR A 72 7.19 2.56 -6.14
CA THR A 72 7.10 2.95 -4.72
C THR A 72 5.95 2.22 -4.03
N SER A 73 4.76 2.28 -4.62
CA SER A 73 3.56 1.67 -4.05
C SER A 73 3.63 0.14 -4.01
N LEU A 74 4.17 -0.50 -5.06
CA LEU A 74 4.39 -1.93 -5.10
C LEU A 74 5.35 -2.38 -4.00
N ILE A 75 6.49 -1.69 -3.84
CA ILE A 75 7.45 -1.98 -2.76
C ILE A 75 6.74 -1.90 -1.40
N GLY A 76 5.97 -0.85 -1.15
CA GLY A 76 5.21 -0.70 0.10
C GLY A 76 4.22 -1.84 0.35
N VAL A 77 3.46 -2.24 -0.68
CA VAL A 77 2.51 -3.36 -0.62
C VAL A 77 3.21 -4.68 -0.35
N PHE A 78 4.28 -5.00 -1.08
CA PHE A 78 5.05 -6.22 -0.88
C PHE A 78 5.64 -6.32 0.53
N LEU A 79 6.27 -5.25 1.03
CA LEU A 79 6.80 -5.22 2.38
C LEU A 79 5.69 -5.40 3.43
N SER A 80 4.53 -4.78 3.21
CA SER A 80 3.38 -4.88 4.13
C SER A 80 2.83 -6.30 4.20
N ILE A 81 2.79 -7.01 3.08
CA ILE A 81 2.34 -8.42 3.03
C ILE A 81 3.34 -9.33 3.73
N ILE A 82 4.64 -9.13 3.51
CA ILE A 82 5.67 -9.90 4.23
C ILE A 82 5.54 -9.68 5.74
N GLY A 83 5.39 -8.43 6.18
CA GLY A 83 5.18 -8.10 7.59
C GLY A 83 3.93 -8.77 8.17
N LEU A 84 2.83 -8.74 7.43
CA LEU A 84 1.57 -9.39 7.83
C LEU A 84 1.71 -10.91 7.92
N VAL A 85 2.37 -11.56 6.96
CA VAL A 85 2.61 -13.02 6.97
C VAL A 85 3.45 -13.38 8.19
N THR A 86 4.57 -12.70 8.41
CA THR A 86 5.45 -12.94 9.57
C THR A 86 4.68 -12.75 10.88
N TYR A 87 3.94 -11.65 11.01
CA TYR A 87 3.14 -11.37 12.21
C TYR A 87 2.04 -12.42 12.42
N SER A 88 1.39 -12.87 11.36
CA SER A 88 0.33 -13.88 11.43
C SER A 88 0.89 -15.21 11.93
N TYR A 89 2.02 -15.67 11.39
CA TYR A 89 2.67 -16.90 11.85
C TYR A 89 3.14 -16.80 13.32
N MET A 90 3.60 -15.64 13.77
CA MET A 90 3.97 -15.41 15.17
C MET A 90 2.78 -15.45 16.14
N ASN A 91 1.58 -15.06 15.70
CA ASN A 91 0.37 -14.98 16.55
C ASN A 91 -0.58 -16.19 16.42
N GLY A 92 -0.12 -17.31 15.86
CA GLY A 92 -0.93 -18.54 15.76
C GLY A 92 -1.38 -18.90 14.33
N GLY A 93 -0.80 -18.27 13.32
CA GLY A 93 -0.95 -18.63 11.90
C GLY A 93 -2.38 -18.49 11.39
N ASP A 94 -2.94 -19.61 10.93
CA ASP A 94 -4.28 -19.65 10.32
C ASP A 94 -5.39 -19.28 11.30
N ALA A 95 -5.20 -19.51 12.60
CA ALA A 95 -6.19 -19.13 13.62
C ALA A 95 -6.30 -17.60 13.75
N TYR A 96 -5.17 -16.89 13.61
CA TYR A 96 -5.14 -15.43 13.65
C TYR A 96 -5.79 -14.85 12.40
N VAL A 97 -5.47 -15.36 11.21
CA VAL A 97 -6.06 -14.84 9.96
C VAL A 97 -7.57 -15.01 9.87
N LYS A 98 -8.14 -15.99 10.57
CA LYS A 98 -9.60 -16.14 10.70
C LYS A 98 -10.26 -15.08 11.57
N SER A 99 -9.52 -14.39 12.44
CA SER A 99 -10.03 -13.24 13.19
C SER A 99 -9.81 -11.91 12.46
N LEU A 100 -9.27 -11.95 11.23
CA LEU A 100 -9.19 -10.78 10.36
C LEU A 100 -10.43 -10.73 9.43
N PRO A 101 -10.76 -9.53 8.91
CA PRO A 101 -11.93 -9.36 8.07
C PRO A 101 -11.83 -10.22 6.81
N MET A 102 -12.95 -10.62 6.22
CA MET A 102 -12.93 -11.21 4.89
C MET A 102 -12.26 -10.27 3.87
N THR A 103 -11.52 -10.85 2.92
CA THR A 103 -10.93 -10.10 1.80
C THR A 103 -11.98 -9.85 0.72
N PHE A 104 -11.76 -8.82 -0.10
CA PHE A 104 -12.68 -8.43 -1.16
C PHE A 104 -12.72 -9.47 -2.29
N LEU A 105 -11.58 -10.09 -2.60
CA LEU A 105 -11.47 -11.03 -3.71
C LEU A 105 -11.96 -12.45 -3.40
N PHE A 106 -11.95 -12.90 -2.14
CA PHE A 106 -12.35 -14.26 -1.78
C PHE A 106 -12.96 -14.32 -0.35
N GLY A 107 -14.22 -14.70 -0.23
CA GLY A 107 -14.89 -14.97 1.06
C GLY A 107 -14.77 -16.44 1.47
N GLY A 108 -14.47 -16.73 2.74
CA GLY A 108 -14.36 -18.11 3.24
C GLY A 108 -13.54 -18.26 4.54
N ASN A 109 -12.98 -19.46 4.77
CA ASN A 109 -11.98 -19.77 5.81
C ASN A 109 -10.56 -19.70 5.19
N PRO A 110 -9.98 -18.51 4.99
CA PRO A 110 -8.69 -18.41 4.32
C PRO A 110 -7.57 -18.92 5.23
N SER A 111 -6.63 -19.65 4.64
CA SER A 111 -5.30 -19.85 5.23
C SER A 111 -4.51 -18.54 5.16
N VAL A 112 -3.44 -18.43 5.95
CA VAL A 112 -2.51 -17.28 5.89
C VAL A 112 -2.07 -16.98 4.46
N ASN A 113 -1.78 -18.02 3.69
CA ASN A 113 -1.31 -17.89 2.31
C ASN A 113 -2.40 -17.36 1.38
N THR A 114 -3.61 -17.92 1.43
CA THR A 114 -4.73 -17.46 0.59
C THR A 114 -5.07 -16.01 0.88
N TYR A 115 -5.14 -15.64 2.15
CA TYR A 115 -5.42 -14.28 2.58
C TYR A 115 -4.35 -13.29 2.11
N SER A 116 -3.07 -13.65 2.23
CA SER A 116 -1.94 -12.82 1.82
C SER A 116 -1.90 -12.59 0.31
N ILE A 117 -2.20 -13.63 -0.48
CA ILE A 117 -2.31 -13.52 -1.94
C ILE A 117 -3.49 -12.62 -2.34
N CYS A 118 -4.64 -12.74 -1.66
CA CYS A 118 -5.78 -11.85 -1.91
C CYS A 118 -5.39 -10.38 -1.67
N LEU A 119 -4.78 -10.08 -0.52
CA LEU A 119 -4.32 -8.75 -0.19
C LEU A 119 -3.24 -8.25 -1.17
N LEU A 120 -2.41 -9.14 -1.72
CA LEU A 120 -1.46 -8.80 -2.76
C LEU A 120 -2.17 -8.28 -4.01
N PHE A 121 -3.17 -9.00 -4.51
CA PHE A 121 -3.92 -8.55 -5.68
C PHE A 121 -4.71 -7.27 -5.41
N GLU A 122 -5.33 -7.14 -4.25
CA GLU A 122 -6.04 -5.91 -3.83
C GLU A 122 -5.06 -4.72 -3.71
N GLY A 123 -3.89 -4.94 -3.13
CA GLY A 123 -2.82 -3.95 -3.00
C GLY A 123 -2.27 -3.51 -4.35
N ILE A 124 -2.04 -4.44 -5.28
CA ILE A 124 -1.61 -4.10 -6.64
C ILE A 124 -2.71 -3.32 -7.37
N ALA A 125 -3.96 -3.80 -7.35
CA ALA A 125 -5.05 -3.11 -8.02
C ALA A 125 -5.24 -1.67 -7.50
N SER A 126 -5.25 -1.49 -6.18
CA SER A 126 -5.34 -0.16 -5.56
C SER A 126 -4.14 0.72 -5.89
N SER A 127 -2.93 0.16 -5.93
CA SER A 127 -1.72 0.90 -6.30
C SER A 127 -1.75 1.45 -7.73
N VAL A 128 -2.27 0.68 -8.68
CA VAL A 128 -2.46 1.09 -10.08
C VAL A 128 -3.49 2.21 -10.17
N ILE A 129 -4.64 2.05 -9.49
CA ILE A 129 -5.71 3.05 -9.48
C ILE A 129 -5.20 4.37 -8.88
N VAL A 130 -4.54 4.32 -7.72
CA VAL A 130 -3.99 5.50 -7.03
C VAL A 130 -2.96 6.21 -7.90
N THR A 131 -2.04 5.46 -8.50
CA THR A 131 -1.02 6.02 -9.39
C THR A 131 -1.66 6.72 -10.58
N MET A 132 -2.61 6.07 -11.26
CA MET A 132 -3.31 6.67 -12.41
C MET A 132 -4.10 7.92 -12.01
N LEU A 133 -4.84 7.90 -10.90
CA LEU A 133 -5.59 9.05 -10.40
C LEU A 133 -4.68 10.23 -10.07
N LEU A 134 -3.58 10.00 -9.34
CA LEU A 134 -2.63 11.06 -9.01
C LEU A 134 -1.94 11.63 -10.24
N MET A 135 -1.56 10.77 -11.19
CA MET A 135 -0.96 11.20 -12.43
C MET A 135 -1.94 12.05 -13.26
N LEU A 136 -3.22 11.67 -13.36
CA LEU A 136 -4.25 12.48 -14.02
C LEU A 136 -4.50 13.80 -13.29
N TYR A 137 -4.52 13.78 -11.96
CA TYR A 137 -4.71 14.98 -11.14
C TYR A 137 -3.57 16.00 -11.34
N TRP A 138 -2.32 15.53 -11.31
CA TRP A 138 -1.15 16.37 -11.56
C TRP A 138 -1.09 16.84 -13.02
N ASN A 139 -1.44 15.99 -13.99
CA ASN A 139 -1.48 16.36 -15.40
C ASN A 139 -2.52 17.46 -15.69
N ASN A 140 -3.71 17.39 -15.10
CA ASN A 140 -4.75 18.40 -15.32
C ASN A 140 -4.36 19.78 -14.75
N ARG A 141 -3.52 19.82 -13.71
CA ARG A 141 -2.89 21.05 -13.19
C ARG A 141 -1.76 21.59 -14.07
N HIS A 142 -1.34 20.84 -15.09
CA HIS A 142 -0.32 21.27 -16.07
C HIS A 142 -0.93 21.64 -17.44
N ILE A 143 -2.26 21.62 -17.61
CA ILE A 143 -2.98 22.03 -18.84
C ILE A 143 -4.02 23.12 -18.52
N THR A 144 -3.69 24.08 -17.66
CA THR A 144 -4.50 25.30 -17.54
C THR A 144 -3.60 26.51 -17.75
N ASP A 145 -3.70 27.01 -18.99
CA ASP A 145 -3.09 28.20 -19.64
C ASP A 145 -1.56 28.31 -19.68
#